data_AF-X1MQT7-F1
#
_entry.id   AF-X1MQT7-F1
#
_cell.length_a   1.000
_cell.length_b   1.000
_cell.length_c   1.000
_cell.angle_alpha   90.00
_cell.angle_beta   90.00
_cell.angle_gamma   90.00
#
_symmetry.space_group_name_H-M   'P 1'
#
loop_
_entity.id
_entity.type
_entity.pdbx_description
1 polymer ?
#
loop_
_entity_poly.entity_id
_entity_poly.type
_entity_poly.pdbx_seq_one_letter_code
_entity_poly.pdbx_strand_id
1 'polypeptide(L)'
;ARFCFVVFEDLEQDEAGDTLTHTFTWHGWETCQVRWFYFWATSEGEKMKSTSPIFSKHFVAPQIFTALCDTQDGKCGCPAVRMYLTAHDADGTWHEDEGPSLSVLQQNAGNYWWTFARGALVFDTIELPPSWKITKAIIHFNVSGIYDPGGGPLDFVDASGLNLPLENSSFEELRGKTSILCSIARDDIDPLGWYELEINPSKLSVIKPGQLTIIGVREHHDVIVTDGGQPAATVWGFSLLTCEHADRKPYLTIYGE
;
A
#
# COMPACT_ATOMS: atom_id res chain seq x y z
N ALA A 1 -20.92 -25.64 41.76
CA ALA A 1 -20.54 -24.71 40.67
C ALA A 1 -19.30 -25.26 39.99
N ARG A 2 -19.25 -25.35 38.65
CA ARG A 2 -18.06 -25.91 37.98
C ARG A 2 -16.98 -24.86 37.73
N PHE A 3 -17.31 -23.56 37.71
CA PHE A 3 -16.36 -22.46 37.50
C PHE A 3 -16.82 -21.20 38.24
N CYS A 4 -15.87 -20.33 38.60
CA CYS A 4 -16.13 -19.01 39.20
C CYS A 4 -15.54 -17.95 38.26
N PHE A 5 -16.39 -17.26 37.51
CA PHE A 5 -15.99 -16.10 36.72
C PHE A 5 -16.21 -14.83 37.54
N VAL A 6 -15.29 -13.88 37.44
CA VAL A 6 -15.38 -12.60 38.18
C VAL A 6 -16.22 -11.59 37.40
N VAL A 7 -16.22 -11.71 36.06
CA VAL A 7 -17.01 -10.91 35.12
C VAL A 7 -17.40 -11.85 33.97
N PHE A 8 -18.63 -11.72 33.48
CA PHE A 8 -19.09 -12.42 32.28
C PHE A 8 -19.77 -11.43 31.34
N GLU A 9 -19.64 -11.68 30.04
CA GLU A 9 -20.30 -10.93 28.98
C GLU A 9 -20.78 -11.95 27.95
N ASP A 10 -22.02 -11.81 27.50
CA ASP A 10 -22.59 -12.66 26.44
C ASP A 10 -22.19 -12.09 25.08
N LEU A 11 -21.62 -12.95 24.22
CA LEU A 11 -21.35 -12.64 22.82
C LEU A 11 -22.35 -13.43 21.98
N GLU A 12 -23.24 -12.70 21.32
CA GLU A 12 -24.20 -13.29 20.39
C GLU A 12 -23.52 -13.59 19.05
N GLN A 13 -24.04 -14.59 18.34
CA GLN A 13 -23.60 -14.89 16.98
C GLN A 13 -24.03 -13.77 16.02
N ASP A 14 -23.22 -13.51 14.99
CA ASP A 14 -23.55 -12.51 13.98
C ASP A 14 -24.53 -13.05 12.92
N GLU A 15 -24.70 -14.37 12.81
CA GLU A 15 -25.54 -15.01 11.79
C GLU A 15 -27.01 -15.19 12.19
N ALA A 16 -27.90 -15.01 11.22
CA ALA A 16 -29.32 -15.37 11.35
C ALA A 16 -29.55 -16.86 11.06
N GLY A 17 -30.30 -17.53 11.94
CA GLY A 17 -30.75 -18.90 11.74
C GLY A 17 -29.81 -19.96 12.30
N ASP A 18 -30.12 -21.22 11.96
CA ASP A 18 -29.39 -22.40 12.40
C ASP A 18 -28.28 -22.74 11.38
N THR A 19 -27.04 -22.40 11.71
CA THR A 19 -25.87 -22.62 10.86
C THR A 19 -24.96 -23.69 11.48
N LEU A 20 -24.21 -24.42 10.64
CA LEU A 20 -23.16 -25.34 11.13
C LEU A 20 -21.86 -24.62 11.49
N THR A 21 -21.76 -23.33 11.18
CA THR A 21 -20.61 -22.48 11.45
C THR A 21 -21.14 -21.17 12.01
N HIS A 22 -20.64 -20.79 13.18
CA HIS A 22 -21.04 -19.60 13.90
C HIS A 22 -19.83 -18.68 14.04
N THR A 23 -20.02 -17.40 13.77
CA THR A 23 -19.01 -16.36 13.91
C THR A 23 -19.41 -15.44 15.06
N PHE A 24 -18.42 -15.11 15.88
CA PHE A 24 -18.57 -14.19 17.00
C PHE A 24 -17.55 -13.09 16.82
N THR A 25 -18.01 -11.85 16.81
CA THR A 25 -17.15 -10.67 16.73
C THR A 25 -17.05 -10.00 18.09
N TRP A 26 -15.83 -9.83 18.62
CA TRP A 26 -15.60 -9.04 19.84
C TRP A 26 -14.69 -7.85 19.55
N HIS A 27 -15.23 -6.65 19.64
CA HIS A 27 -14.47 -5.40 19.59
C HIS A 27 -13.92 -5.02 20.97
N GLY A 28 -12.71 -4.44 21.03
CA GLY A 28 -12.17 -3.89 22.28
C GLY A 28 -11.44 -4.90 23.17
N TRP A 29 -10.89 -5.97 22.61
CA TRP A 29 -9.98 -6.84 23.35
C TRP A 29 -8.66 -6.11 23.59
N GLU A 30 -8.32 -5.84 24.85
CA GLU A 30 -7.02 -5.25 25.17
C GLU A 30 -5.87 -6.22 24.89
N THR A 31 -4.76 -5.68 24.42
CA THR A 31 -3.51 -6.40 24.19
C THR A 31 -3.05 -7.17 25.43
N CYS A 32 -2.55 -8.38 25.17
CA CYS A 32 -2.05 -9.35 26.14
C CYS A 32 -3.08 -9.82 27.18
N GLN A 33 -4.38 -9.59 26.95
CA GLN A 33 -5.42 -10.19 27.79
C GLN A 33 -5.71 -11.63 27.36
N VAL A 34 -5.77 -12.53 28.34
CA VAL A 34 -6.31 -13.88 28.15
C VAL A 34 -7.78 -13.87 28.54
N ARG A 35 -8.65 -14.25 27.60
CA ARG A 35 -10.08 -14.44 27.86
C ARG A 35 -10.44 -15.91 27.74
N TRP A 36 -11.45 -16.29 28.50
CA TRP A 36 -11.95 -17.66 28.58
C TRP A 36 -13.37 -17.69 28.03
N PHE A 37 -13.65 -18.69 27.21
CA PHE A 37 -14.88 -18.79 26.43
C PHE A 37 -15.53 -20.14 26.67
N TYR A 38 -16.87 -20.14 26.68
CA TYR A 38 -17.68 -21.34 26.60
C TYR A 38 -18.92 -21.03 25.76
N PHE A 39 -19.41 -22.02 25.02
CA PHE A 39 -20.64 -21.84 24.25
C PHE A 39 -21.85 -22.20 25.08
N TRP A 40 -22.91 -21.41 24.98
CA TRP A 40 -24.23 -21.78 25.47
C TRP A 40 -25.28 -21.40 24.43
N ALA A 41 -26.47 -21.97 24.55
CA ALA A 41 -27.57 -21.73 23.62
C ALA A 41 -28.90 -21.78 24.36
N THR A 42 -29.97 -21.36 23.70
CA THR A 42 -31.35 -21.60 24.15
C THR A 42 -32.08 -22.50 23.18
N SER A 43 -32.84 -23.48 23.71
CA SER A 43 -33.77 -24.28 22.92
C SER A 43 -35.16 -24.13 23.54
N GLU A 44 -36.15 -23.74 22.73
CA GLU A 44 -37.54 -23.51 23.20
C GLU A 44 -37.63 -22.55 24.41
N GLY A 45 -36.72 -21.57 24.49
CA GLY A 45 -36.65 -20.62 25.60
C GLY A 45 -35.89 -21.12 26.83
N GLU A 46 -35.43 -22.38 26.85
CA GLU A 46 -34.64 -22.94 27.94
C GLU A 46 -33.13 -22.84 27.66
N LYS A 47 -32.35 -22.40 28.66
CA LYS A 47 -30.89 -22.35 28.57
C LYS A 47 -30.31 -23.76 28.56
N MET A 48 -29.65 -24.11 27.45
CA MET A 48 -28.95 -25.37 27.28
C MET A 48 -27.59 -25.33 27.98
N LYS A 49 -27.22 -26.45 28.61
CA LYS A 49 -25.90 -26.57 29.23
C LYS A 49 -24.84 -26.79 28.15
N SER A 50 -23.79 -25.98 28.20
CA SER A 50 -22.59 -26.22 27.41
C SER A 50 -22.03 -27.62 27.67
N THR A 51 -21.77 -28.37 26.60
CA THR A 51 -20.99 -29.61 26.66
C THR A 51 -19.54 -29.40 26.21
N SER A 52 -19.21 -28.23 25.66
CA SER A 52 -17.86 -27.90 25.22
C SER A 52 -16.94 -27.62 26.40
N PRO A 53 -15.64 -27.95 26.31
CA PRO A 53 -14.65 -27.45 27.26
C PRO A 53 -14.58 -25.93 27.21
N ILE A 54 -14.17 -25.32 28.33
CA ILE A 54 -13.76 -23.91 28.31
C ILE A 54 -12.43 -23.84 27.57
N PHE A 55 -12.34 -22.95 26.60
CA PHE A 55 -11.09 -22.64 25.92
C PHE A 55 -10.66 -21.21 26.24
N SER A 56 -9.36 -20.98 26.20
CA SER A 56 -8.80 -19.64 26.36
C SER A 56 -8.16 -19.19 25.07
N LYS A 57 -8.15 -17.88 24.87
CA LYS A 57 -7.38 -17.25 23.81
C LYS A 57 -6.67 -16.05 24.42
N HIS A 58 -5.38 -15.94 24.13
CA HIS A 58 -4.56 -14.79 24.46
C HIS A 58 -4.57 -13.85 23.25
N PHE A 59 -4.95 -12.60 23.46
CA PHE A 59 -4.89 -11.60 22.40
C PHE A 59 -3.51 -10.97 22.40
N VAL A 60 -2.67 -11.36 21.45
CA VAL A 60 -1.36 -10.77 21.26
C VAL A 60 -1.57 -9.51 20.41
N ALA A 61 -1.00 -8.36 20.81
CA ALA A 61 -0.99 -7.21 19.93
C ALA A 61 -0.26 -7.61 18.64
N PRO A 62 -0.73 -7.14 17.47
CA PRO A 62 0.09 -7.20 16.27
C PRO A 62 1.44 -6.56 16.60
N GLN A 63 2.52 -7.29 16.30
CA GLN A 63 3.83 -6.69 16.31
C GLN A 63 3.87 -5.64 15.20
N ILE A 64 4.42 -4.47 15.53
CA ILE A 64 4.53 -3.34 14.62
C ILE A 64 5.99 -3.22 14.21
N PHE A 65 6.23 -3.22 12.91
CA PHE A 65 7.53 -2.96 12.32
C PHE A 65 7.44 -1.76 11.40
N THR A 66 8.42 -0.85 11.48
CA THR A 66 8.50 0.32 10.61
C THR A 66 9.72 0.18 9.72
N ALA A 67 9.51 0.02 8.42
CA ALA A 67 10.57 0.02 7.42
C ALA A 67 10.71 1.42 6.85
N LEU A 68 11.89 2.04 6.98
CA LEU A 68 12.18 3.31 6.31
C LEU A 68 12.38 3.07 4.82
N CYS A 69 11.88 3.98 3.99
CA CYS A 69 12.12 3.94 2.56
C CYS A 69 13.55 4.41 2.26
N ASP A 70 14.28 3.62 1.50
CA ASP A 70 15.39 4.08 0.70
C ASP A 70 14.85 4.60 -0.64
N THR A 71 15.34 5.77 -1.04
CA THR A 71 14.89 6.52 -2.22
C THR A 71 16.00 6.67 -3.26
N GLN A 72 17.23 6.27 -2.91
CA GLN A 72 18.43 6.57 -3.70
C GLN A 72 18.49 5.85 -5.06
N ASP A 73 17.61 4.88 -5.33
CA ASP A 73 17.72 4.01 -6.51
C ASP A 73 16.50 4.05 -7.45
N GLY A 74 15.65 5.07 -7.30
CA GLY A 74 14.24 4.94 -7.67
C GLY A 74 13.79 5.54 -8.99
N LYS A 75 14.51 6.44 -9.67
CA LYS A 75 13.94 7.17 -10.83
C LYS A 75 14.49 6.68 -12.17
N CYS A 76 13.57 6.19 -12.99
CA CYS A 76 13.81 5.86 -14.40
C CYS A 76 13.08 6.89 -15.30
N GLY A 77 13.75 7.39 -16.33
CA GLY A 77 13.14 8.31 -17.29
C GLY A 77 13.49 8.02 -18.74
N CYS A 78 12.57 8.34 -19.65
CA CYS A 78 12.82 8.28 -21.10
C CYS A 78 13.40 9.61 -21.62
N PRO A 79 14.12 9.61 -22.75
CA PRO A 79 14.55 10.85 -23.34
C PRO A 79 13.32 11.60 -23.80
N ALA A 80 13.47 12.88 -24.01
CA ALA A 80 12.53 13.60 -24.84
C ALA A 80 12.41 12.81 -26.17
N VAL A 81 11.22 12.31 -26.54
CA VAL A 81 10.98 11.70 -27.86
C VAL A 81 9.81 12.37 -28.56
N ARG A 82 9.94 12.53 -29.88
CA ARG A 82 8.90 13.09 -30.75
C ARG A 82 7.76 12.06 -30.85
N MET A 83 6.58 12.42 -30.34
CA MET A 83 5.33 11.63 -30.23
C MET A 83 5.13 10.92 -28.88
N TYR A 84 3.89 11.01 -28.36
CA TYR A 84 3.47 10.42 -27.09
C TYR A 84 3.67 8.90 -27.06
N LEU A 85 3.07 8.16 -28.01
CA LEU A 85 3.13 6.68 -27.99
C LEU A 85 4.56 6.15 -28.00
N THR A 86 5.45 6.80 -28.76
CA THR A 86 6.86 6.40 -28.82
C THR A 86 7.59 6.66 -27.50
N ALA A 87 7.33 7.79 -26.85
CA ALA A 87 7.92 8.08 -25.54
C ALA A 87 7.28 7.23 -24.42
N HIS A 88 5.98 6.99 -24.50
CA HIS A 88 5.21 6.20 -23.56
C HIS A 88 5.67 4.74 -23.56
N ASP A 89 5.89 4.15 -24.73
CA ASP A 89 6.33 2.75 -24.87
C ASP A 89 7.87 2.63 -24.97
N ALA A 90 8.61 3.72 -24.73
CA ALA A 90 10.07 3.67 -24.73
C ALA A 90 10.56 3.02 -23.45
N ASP A 91 11.60 2.20 -23.59
CA ASP A 91 12.44 1.87 -22.45
C ASP A 91 12.95 3.17 -21.81
N GLY A 92 13.17 3.14 -20.50
CA GLY A 92 13.97 4.19 -19.88
C GLY A 92 15.28 4.41 -20.65
N THR A 93 15.88 5.58 -20.53
CA THR A 93 17.17 5.84 -21.16
C THR A 93 18.19 6.45 -20.22
N TRP A 94 17.76 6.85 -19.03
CA TRP A 94 18.65 7.22 -17.95
C TRP A 94 18.03 6.86 -16.59
N HIS A 95 18.92 6.67 -15.64
CA HIS A 95 18.63 6.52 -14.21
C HIS A 95 19.37 7.60 -13.47
N GLU A 96 18.69 8.22 -12.52
CA GLU A 96 19.26 9.26 -11.68
C GLU A 96 18.89 8.98 -10.23
N ASP A 97 19.89 9.00 -9.35
CA ASP A 97 19.69 9.19 -7.92
C ASP A 97 19.42 10.69 -7.69
N GLU A 98 18.15 11.06 -7.54
CA GLU A 98 17.74 12.43 -7.19
C GLU A 98 17.84 12.70 -5.68
N GLY A 99 18.46 11.80 -4.92
CA GLY A 99 18.50 11.84 -3.48
C GLY A 99 17.11 11.56 -2.89
N PRO A 100 16.65 12.34 -1.91
CA PRO A 100 15.42 12.04 -1.17
C PRO A 100 14.13 12.44 -1.91
N SER A 101 14.18 12.90 -3.17
CA SER A 101 12.99 13.27 -3.95
C SER A 101 12.67 12.23 -5.01
N LEU A 102 11.40 11.85 -5.11
CA LEU A 102 10.89 10.98 -6.17
C LEU A 102 9.85 11.74 -7.00
N SER A 103 10.07 11.86 -8.31
CA SER A 103 9.08 12.45 -9.22
C SER A 103 8.47 11.37 -10.11
N VAL A 104 7.15 11.38 -10.20
CA VAL A 104 6.35 10.49 -11.06
C VAL A 104 5.50 11.37 -11.96
N LEU A 105 5.93 11.55 -13.21
CA LEU A 105 5.33 12.54 -14.11
C LEU A 105 5.40 12.16 -15.59
N GLN A 106 4.54 12.81 -16.35
CA GLN A 106 4.55 12.90 -17.80
C GLN A 106 4.74 14.37 -18.18
N GLN A 107 5.69 14.69 -19.05
CA GLN A 107 6.00 16.06 -19.45
C GLN A 107 5.98 16.17 -20.97
N ASN A 108 5.27 17.17 -21.49
CA ASN A 108 5.38 17.64 -22.86
C ASN A 108 6.17 18.95 -22.89
N ALA A 109 7.24 19.02 -23.66
CA ALA A 109 8.07 20.23 -23.80
C ALA A 109 7.48 21.29 -24.76
N GLY A 110 6.23 21.15 -25.19
CA GLY A 110 5.51 22.11 -26.05
C GLY A 110 5.83 22.00 -27.55
N ASN A 111 6.62 21.00 -27.93
CA ASN A 111 7.09 20.78 -29.30
C ASN A 111 6.89 19.32 -29.78
N TYR A 112 5.93 18.60 -29.19
CA TYR A 112 5.68 17.15 -29.33
C TYR A 112 6.76 16.25 -28.71
N TRP A 113 7.65 16.80 -27.91
CA TRP A 113 8.63 16.02 -27.18
C TRP A 113 8.09 15.66 -25.81
N TRP A 114 8.13 14.37 -25.51
CA TRP A 114 7.58 13.80 -24.28
C TRP A 114 8.65 13.16 -23.43
N THR A 115 8.54 13.32 -22.11
CA THR A 115 9.37 12.70 -21.09
C THR A 115 8.47 12.07 -20.03
N PHE A 116 8.79 10.85 -19.60
CA PHE A 116 8.12 10.15 -18.52
C PHE A 116 9.12 9.88 -17.42
N ALA A 117 8.71 10.05 -16.16
CA ALA A 117 9.46 9.64 -14.99
C ALA A 117 8.58 8.74 -14.13
N ARG A 118 9.10 7.57 -13.77
CA ARG A 118 8.46 6.65 -12.83
C ARG A 118 9.49 6.19 -11.82
N GLY A 119 9.02 5.56 -10.75
CA GLY A 119 9.97 4.99 -9.83
C GLY A 119 9.47 3.97 -8.85
N ALA A 120 10.33 3.61 -7.92
CA ALA A 120 10.05 2.66 -6.87
C ALA A 120 10.45 3.19 -5.50
N LEU A 121 9.62 2.86 -4.51
CA LEU A 121 9.91 2.98 -3.09
C LEU A 121 10.48 1.64 -2.62
N VAL A 122 11.67 1.66 -2.03
CA VAL A 122 12.36 0.47 -1.55
C VAL A 122 12.36 0.50 -0.03
N PHE A 123 11.77 -0.49 0.62
CA PHE A 123 11.69 -0.58 2.07
C PHE A 123 12.56 -1.73 2.56
N ASP A 124 13.40 -1.47 3.57
CA ASP A 124 14.18 -2.52 4.21
C ASP A 124 13.30 -3.36 5.13
N THR A 125 12.91 -4.53 4.62
CA THR A 125 12.15 -5.56 5.35
C THR A 125 12.99 -6.81 5.60
N ILE A 126 14.32 -6.71 5.51
CA ILE A 126 15.25 -7.84 5.70
C ILE A 126 15.22 -8.32 7.17
N GLU A 127 15.03 -7.39 8.12
CA GLU A 127 14.97 -7.73 9.55
C GLU A 127 13.69 -8.48 9.95
N LEU A 128 12.64 -8.44 9.12
CA LEU A 128 11.42 -9.21 9.37
C LEU A 128 11.71 -10.71 9.19
N PRO A 129 11.45 -11.56 10.19
CA PRO A 129 11.55 -13.01 10.06
C PRO A 129 10.78 -13.53 8.83
N PRO A 130 11.36 -14.43 8.00
CA PRO A 130 10.66 -15.00 6.85
C PRO A 130 9.32 -15.68 7.18
N SER A 131 9.11 -16.08 8.44
CA SER A 131 7.87 -16.67 8.94
C SER A 131 6.81 -15.65 9.37
N TRP A 132 7.11 -14.36 9.37
CA TRP A 132 6.22 -13.30 9.86
C TRP A 132 4.98 -13.23 9.00
N LYS A 133 3.81 -13.35 9.64
CA LYS A 133 2.52 -13.28 8.97
C LYS A 133 2.00 -11.85 9.00
N ILE A 134 2.09 -11.17 7.86
CA ILE A 134 1.58 -9.81 7.71
C ILE A 134 0.06 -9.83 7.68
N THR A 135 -0.56 -9.05 8.58
CA THR A 135 -2.02 -8.92 8.69
C THR A 135 -2.54 -7.59 8.20
N LYS A 136 -1.69 -6.55 8.24
CA LYS A 136 -1.98 -5.20 7.75
C LYS A 136 -0.68 -4.48 7.42
N ALA A 137 -0.73 -3.58 6.44
CA ALA A 137 0.38 -2.68 6.18
C ALA A 137 -0.11 -1.31 5.70
N ILE A 138 0.59 -0.25 6.10
CA ILE A 138 0.26 1.14 5.79
C ILE A 138 1.51 1.81 5.22
N ILE A 139 1.41 2.37 4.02
CA ILE A 139 2.45 3.22 3.44
C ILE A 139 2.18 4.65 3.89
N HIS A 140 3.21 5.30 4.42
CA HIS A 140 3.19 6.71 4.79
C HIS A 140 4.11 7.48 3.85
N PHE A 141 3.64 8.60 3.30
CA PHE A 141 4.41 9.42 2.37
C PHE A 141 3.91 10.87 2.31
N ASN A 142 4.76 11.74 1.78
CA ASN A 142 4.43 13.14 1.51
C ASN A 142 4.29 13.37 0.00
N VAL A 143 3.26 14.11 -0.41
CA VAL A 143 3.20 14.69 -1.75
C VAL A 143 3.75 16.11 -1.65
N SER A 144 4.91 16.37 -2.22
CA SER A 144 5.57 17.67 -2.17
C SER A 144 5.13 18.62 -3.30
N GLY A 145 4.55 18.08 -4.37
CA GLY A 145 4.04 18.87 -5.48
C GLY A 145 3.08 18.11 -6.37
N ILE A 146 2.16 18.84 -6.98
CA ILE A 146 1.22 18.34 -7.99
C ILE A 146 1.45 19.14 -9.27
N TYR A 147 1.74 18.44 -10.35
CA TYR A 147 1.95 19.03 -11.67
C TYR A 147 0.68 18.78 -12.51
N ASP A 148 0.01 19.86 -12.92
CA ASP A 148 -1.22 19.95 -13.72
C ASP A 148 -2.46 19.14 -13.25
N PRO A 149 -3.67 19.74 -13.30
CA PRO A 149 -4.92 19.05 -12.96
C PRO A 149 -5.30 17.78 -13.75
N GLY A 150 -4.73 17.54 -14.93
CA GLY A 150 -5.12 16.45 -15.83
C GLY A 150 -4.45 15.08 -15.59
N GLY A 151 -3.48 14.98 -14.68
CA GLY A 151 -2.54 13.84 -14.58
C GLY A 151 -3.06 12.52 -14.02
N GLY A 152 -4.37 12.38 -13.79
CA GLY A 152 -4.96 11.17 -13.21
C GLY A 152 -4.55 10.93 -11.74
N PRO A 153 -5.04 9.84 -11.11
CA PRO A 153 -4.68 9.51 -9.73
C PRO A 153 -3.26 8.93 -9.62
N LEU A 154 -2.69 9.03 -8.42
CA LEU A 154 -1.43 8.37 -8.05
C LEU A 154 -1.68 6.89 -7.79
N ASP A 155 -0.86 6.02 -8.40
CA ASP A 155 -0.99 4.57 -8.28
C ASP A 155 0.28 3.94 -7.72
N PHE A 156 0.09 2.91 -6.90
CA PHE A 156 1.16 2.13 -6.28
C PHE A 156 0.97 0.69 -6.69
N VAL A 157 2.02 0.06 -7.19
CA VAL A 157 1.95 -1.26 -7.81
C VAL A 157 2.99 -2.22 -7.24
N ASP A 158 2.74 -3.52 -7.40
CA ASP A 158 3.69 -4.56 -7.01
C ASP A 158 4.91 -4.54 -7.94
N ALA A 159 6.04 -4.10 -7.40
CA ALA A 159 7.34 -4.06 -8.08
C ALA A 159 8.27 -5.19 -7.64
N SER A 160 7.72 -6.25 -7.04
CA SER A 160 8.48 -7.44 -6.69
C SER A 160 9.13 -8.04 -7.93
N GLY A 161 10.44 -8.28 -7.85
CA GLY A 161 11.23 -8.90 -8.92
C GLY A 161 11.97 -7.91 -9.82
N LEU A 162 11.76 -6.60 -9.65
CA LEU A 162 12.62 -5.61 -10.28
C LEU A 162 14.02 -5.65 -9.68
N ASN A 163 15.03 -5.52 -10.52
CA ASN A 163 16.42 -5.35 -10.08
C ASN A 163 16.64 -3.88 -9.69
N LEU A 164 17.45 -3.66 -8.65
CA LEU A 164 17.88 -2.32 -8.21
C LEU A 164 19.38 -2.11 -8.53
N PRO A 165 19.81 -0.88 -8.92
CA PRO A 165 18.96 0.26 -9.26
C PRO A 165 18.03 -0.13 -10.43
N LEU A 166 16.87 0.51 -10.51
CA LEU A 166 15.91 0.16 -11.57
C LEU A 166 16.63 0.19 -12.91
N GLU A 167 16.28 -0.73 -13.80
CA GLU A 167 16.76 -0.69 -15.17
C GLU A 167 15.69 -0.09 -16.07
N ASN A 168 16.09 0.28 -17.28
CA ASN A 168 15.19 0.88 -18.26
C ASN A 168 13.98 -0.01 -18.60
N SER A 169 14.19 -1.33 -18.64
CA SER A 169 13.18 -2.36 -18.87
C SER A 169 12.16 -2.50 -17.74
N SER A 170 12.48 -2.03 -16.53
CA SER A 170 11.61 -2.13 -15.36
C SER A 170 10.32 -1.29 -15.51
N PHE A 171 10.30 -0.33 -16.42
CA PHE A 171 9.15 0.55 -16.68
C PHE A 171 7.96 -0.18 -17.31
N GLU A 172 8.20 -0.99 -18.36
CA GLU A 172 7.15 -1.81 -18.97
C GLU A 172 6.65 -2.86 -17.98
N GLU A 173 7.55 -3.37 -17.14
CA GLU A 173 7.17 -4.29 -16.08
C GLU A 173 6.21 -3.63 -15.10
N LEU A 174 6.39 -2.36 -14.71
CA LEU A 174 5.48 -1.60 -13.84
C LEU A 174 4.12 -1.30 -14.50
N ARG A 175 4.10 -1.05 -15.82
CA ARG A 175 2.89 -0.72 -16.58
C ARG A 175 1.84 -1.83 -16.51
N GLY A 176 2.26 -3.08 -16.55
CA GLY A 176 1.37 -4.24 -16.50
C GLY A 176 0.90 -4.63 -15.10
N LYS A 177 1.42 -4.01 -14.04
CA LYS A 177 1.14 -4.44 -12.66
C LYS A 177 -0.20 -3.91 -12.18
N THR A 178 -0.82 -4.70 -11.33
CA THR A 178 -2.04 -4.31 -10.62
C THR A 178 -1.69 -3.39 -9.46
N SER A 179 -2.53 -2.38 -9.24
CA SER A 179 -2.51 -1.55 -8.03
C SER A 179 -2.54 -2.41 -6.77
N ILE A 180 -1.72 -2.05 -5.79
CA ILE A 180 -1.68 -2.66 -4.45
C ILE A 180 -2.41 -1.82 -3.39
N LEU A 181 -2.63 -0.54 -3.67
CA LEU A 181 -3.41 0.38 -2.86
C LEU A 181 -4.79 0.65 -3.50
N CYS A 182 -5.70 1.21 -2.73
CA CYS A 182 -6.75 2.04 -3.32
C CYS A 182 -6.10 3.27 -3.97
N SER A 183 -6.47 3.57 -5.22
CA SER A 183 -6.02 4.80 -5.87
C SER A 183 -6.55 6.00 -5.10
N ILE A 184 -5.68 6.99 -4.82
CA ILE A 184 -6.15 8.27 -4.28
C ILE A 184 -6.64 9.09 -5.46
N ALA A 185 -7.91 9.52 -5.43
CA ALA A 185 -8.40 10.43 -6.44
C ALA A 185 -7.60 11.74 -6.37
N ARG A 186 -7.24 12.28 -7.53
CA ARG A 186 -6.39 13.48 -7.60
C ARG A 186 -6.94 14.67 -6.81
N ASP A 187 -8.27 14.83 -6.76
CA ASP A 187 -8.90 15.93 -6.03
C ASP A 187 -8.82 15.78 -4.50
N ASP A 188 -8.44 14.59 -4.01
CA ASP A 188 -8.18 14.31 -2.60
C ASP A 188 -6.70 14.53 -2.20
N ILE A 189 -5.84 14.89 -3.17
CA ILE A 189 -4.42 15.13 -2.95
C ILE A 189 -4.19 16.65 -2.78
N ASP A 190 -3.91 17.06 -1.54
CA ASP A 190 -3.34 18.35 -1.16
C ASP A 190 -1.81 18.39 -1.42
N PRO A 191 -1.30 19.42 -2.14
CA PRO A 191 0.12 19.72 -2.19
C PRO A 191 0.68 19.91 -0.78
N LEU A 192 1.83 19.30 -0.49
CA LEU A 192 2.47 19.25 0.83
C LEU A 192 1.75 18.38 1.88
N GLY A 193 0.70 17.65 1.48
CA GLY A 193 -0.04 16.73 2.35
C GLY A 193 0.75 15.50 2.78
N TRP A 194 0.48 15.01 3.99
CA TRP A 194 0.96 13.72 4.50
C TRP A 194 -0.15 12.68 4.40
N TYR A 195 0.16 11.53 3.80
CA TYR A 195 -0.83 10.50 3.49
C TYR A 195 -0.46 9.18 4.17
N GLU A 196 -1.51 8.45 4.54
CA GLU A 196 -1.44 7.11 5.09
C GLU A 196 -2.38 6.22 4.29
N LEU A 197 -1.82 5.27 3.55
CA LEU A 197 -2.59 4.39 2.68
C LEU A 197 -2.42 2.94 3.11
N GLU A 198 -3.54 2.29 3.40
CA GLU A 198 -3.55 0.87 3.71
C GLU A 198 -3.41 0.04 2.44
N ILE A 199 -2.47 -0.91 2.45
CA ILE A 199 -2.31 -1.88 1.38
C ILE A 199 -3.51 -2.82 1.39
N ASN A 200 -4.09 -3.04 0.20
CA ASN A 200 -5.22 -3.94 0.05
C ASN A 200 -4.87 -5.30 0.68
N PRO A 201 -5.71 -5.85 1.59
CA PRO A 201 -5.41 -7.11 2.27
C PRO A 201 -5.07 -8.26 1.31
N SER A 202 -5.67 -8.29 0.12
CA SER A 202 -5.40 -9.30 -0.93
C SER A 202 -4.04 -9.15 -1.61
N LYS A 203 -3.32 -8.06 -1.34
CA LYS A 203 -2.05 -7.66 -1.96
C LYS A 203 -0.89 -7.58 -0.97
N LEU A 204 -1.10 -7.93 0.30
CA LEU A 204 -0.04 -7.90 1.33
C LEU A 204 1.18 -8.78 1.00
N SER A 205 1.04 -9.75 0.08
CA SER A 205 2.15 -10.57 -0.41
C SER A 205 3.23 -9.79 -1.18
N VAL A 206 2.98 -8.52 -1.53
CA VAL A 206 4.01 -7.61 -2.06
C VAL A 206 5.11 -7.34 -1.04
N ILE A 207 4.76 -7.36 0.25
CA ILE A 207 5.71 -7.20 1.34
C ILE A 207 6.27 -8.58 1.64
N LYS A 208 7.58 -8.71 1.50
CA LYS A 208 8.24 -10.00 1.66
C LYS A 208 9.21 -9.94 2.84
N PRO A 209 8.85 -10.53 3.99
CA PRO A 209 9.77 -10.64 5.12
C PRO A 209 11.09 -11.32 4.72
N GLY A 210 12.21 -10.79 5.21
CA GLY A 210 13.55 -11.33 4.97
C GLY A 210 14.19 -10.90 3.65
N GLN A 211 13.57 -10.00 2.90
CA GLN A 211 14.12 -9.39 1.70
C GLN A 211 13.68 -7.92 1.60
N LEU A 212 14.16 -7.18 0.61
CA LEU A 212 13.68 -5.82 0.33
C LEU A 212 12.24 -5.88 -0.20
N THR A 213 11.40 -4.96 0.26
CA THR A 213 10.07 -4.74 -0.29
C THR A 213 10.15 -3.59 -1.29
N ILE A 214 9.76 -3.84 -2.54
CA ILE A 214 9.81 -2.85 -3.62
C ILE A 214 8.39 -2.54 -4.08
N ILE A 215 8.01 -1.26 -4.00
CA ILE A 215 6.69 -0.77 -4.39
C ILE A 215 6.88 0.23 -5.51
N GLY A 216 6.33 -0.07 -6.69
CA GLY A 216 6.37 0.84 -7.83
C GLY A 216 5.38 1.97 -7.65
N VAL A 217 5.71 3.13 -8.18
CA VAL A 217 4.85 4.32 -8.20
C VAL A 217 4.75 4.81 -9.64
N ARG A 218 3.52 5.04 -10.08
CA ARG A 218 3.20 5.55 -11.42
C ARG A 218 1.96 6.43 -11.40
N GLU A 219 1.77 7.22 -12.44
CA GLU A 219 0.45 7.75 -12.77
C GLU A 219 -0.52 6.63 -13.17
N HIS A 220 -1.77 6.69 -12.71
CA HIS A 220 -2.79 5.68 -13.01
C HIS A 220 -3.34 5.80 -14.44
N HIS A 221 -3.36 7.02 -14.99
CA HIS A 221 -3.88 7.28 -16.33
C HIS A 221 -2.80 7.89 -17.21
N ASP A 222 -2.64 7.28 -18.37
CA ASP A 222 -2.00 7.89 -19.52
C ASP A 222 -2.78 9.11 -19.97
N VAL A 223 -2.10 10.26 -20.16
CA VAL A 223 -2.73 11.42 -20.77
C VAL A 223 -3.05 11.06 -22.23
N ILE A 224 -4.30 10.72 -22.51
CA ILE A 224 -4.74 10.40 -23.86
C ILE A 224 -4.84 11.71 -24.65
N VAL A 225 -3.75 12.10 -25.32
CA VAL A 225 -3.78 13.21 -26.27
C VAL A 225 -4.41 12.69 -27.58
N THR A 226 -5.73 12.77 -27.67
CA THR A 226 -6.49 12.30 -28.85
C THR A 226 -6.42 13.24 -30.06
N ASP A 227 -6.08 14.51 -29.87
CA ASP A 227 -6.18 15.52 -30.91
C ASP A 227 -4.80 16.06 -31.29
N GLY A 228 -4.42 15.94 -32.57
CA GLY A 228 -3.11 16.27 -33.15
C GLY A 228 -2.64 17.74 -33.04
N GLY A 229 -3.23 18.56 -32.19
CA GLY A 229 -2.68 19.86 -31.82
C GLY A 229 -1.43 19.70 -30.94
N GLN A 230 -0.46 20.62 -31.05
CA GLN A 230 0.60 20.70 -30.04
C GLN A 230 -0.03 21.06 -28.70
N PRO A 231 0.07 20.20 -27.67
CA PRO A 231 -0.19 20.67 -26.32
C PRO A 231 0.82 21.78 -26.01
N ALA A 232 0.40 22.78 -25.23
CA ALA A 232 1.35 23.69 -24.61
C ALA A 232 2.38 22.88 -23.79
N ALA A 233 3.52 23.48 -23.46
CA ALA A 233 4.45 22.84 -22.54
C ALA A 233 3.72 22.60 -21.21
N THR A 234 3.57 21.34 -20.83
CA THR A 234 2.74 20.93 -19.70
C THR A 234 3.38 19.73 -19.01
N VAL A 235 3.28 19.68 -17.69
CA VAL A 235 3.78 18.59 -16.84
C VAL A 235 2.60 18.06 -16.04
N TRP A 236 2.36 16.77 -16.09
CA TRP A 236 1.31 16.05 -15.37
C TRP A 236 1.94 15.06 -14.40
N GLY A 237 1.54 15.06 -13.13
CA GLY A 237 1.96 14.04 -12.17
C GLY A 237 2.22 14.58 -10.77
N PHE A 238 3.10 13.90 -10.06
CA PHE A 238 3.32 14.08 -8.63
C PHE A 238 4.82 14.12 -8.30
N SER A 239 5.17 14.94 -7.33
CA SER A 239 6.43 14.77 -6.60
C SER A 239 6.10 14.16 -5.25
N LEU A 240 6.64 12.98 -4.99
CA LEU A 240 6.64 12.35 -3.69
C LEU A 240 7.99 12.70 -3.07
N LEU A 241 7.99 13.54 -2.04
CA LEU A 241 9.17 14.05 -1.31
C LEU A 241 9.93 15.22 -1.94
N THR A 242 10.49 16.07 -1.08
CA THR A 242 11.58 17.00 -1.40
C THR A 242 12.69 16.86 -0.37
N CYS A 243 13.92 17.14 -0.78
CA CYS A 243 15.13 17.12 0.05
C CYS A 243 15.14 18.06 1.25
N GLU A 244 14.09 18.87 1.42
CA GLU A 244 14.01 19.89 2.46
C GLU A 244 13.52 19.33 3.81
N HIS A 245 12.98 18.11 3.85
CA HIS A 245 12.34 17.53 5.04
C HIS A 245 12.73 16.07 5.29
N ALA A 246 13.88 15.85 5.93
CA ALA A 246 14.35 14.50 6.30
C ALA A 246 13.39 13.74 7.23
N ASP A 247 12.54 14.46 7.97
CA ASP A 247 11.47 13.94 8.83
C ASP A 247 10.25 13.44 8.04
N ARG A 248 10.21 13.65 6.73
CA ARG A 248 9.10 13.29 5.85
C ARG A 248 9.43 12.19 4.84
N LYS A 249 10.50 11.43 5.07
CA LYS A 249 10.81 10.25 4.24
C LYS A 249 9.65 9.25 4.28
N PRO A 250 9.31 8.58 3.17
CA PRO A 250 8.27 7.57 3.20
C PRO A 250 8.70 6.44 4.11
N TYR A 251 7.73 5.79 4.73
CA TYR A 251 7.97 4.57 5.49
C TYR A 251 6.77 3.66 5.42
N LEU A 252 7.01 2.38 5.68
CA LEU A 252 6.01 1.34 5.66
C LEU A 252 5.82 0.81 7.08
N THR A 253 4.61 0.95 7.62
CA THR A 253 4.22 0.36 8.89
C THR A 253 3.58 -1.00 8.63
N ILE A 254 4.15 -2.05 9.19
CA ILE A 254 3.76 -3.44 8.98
C ILE A 254 3.26 -4.01 10.31
N TYR A 255 2.07 -4.59 10.29
CA TYR A 255 1.46 -5.27 11.41
C TYR A 255 1.44 -6.78 11.14
N GLY A 256 1.85 -7.59 12.11
CA GLY A 256 1.76 -9.04 11.99
C GLY A 256 2.16 -9.81 13.24
N GLU A 257 2.37 -11.12 13.09
CA GLU A 257 2.74 -12.07 14.15
C GLU A 257 3.65 -13.20 13.64
#